data_AF-A0A352UM92-F1
#
_entry.id   AF-A0A352UM92-F1
#
_cell.length_a   1.000
_cell.length_b   1.000
_cell.length_c   1.000
_cell.angle_alpha   90.00
_cell.angle_beta   90.00
_cell.angle_gamma   90.00
#
_symmetry.space_group_name_H-M   'P 1'
#
loop_
_entity.id
_entity.type
_entity.pdbx_description
1 polymer ?
#
loop_
_entity_poly.entity_id
_entity_poly.type
_entity_poly.pdbx_seq_one_letter_code
_entity_poly.pdbx_strand_id
1 'polypeptide(L)'
;ILTDSGGFQIFSLAKLRKISEEGVQFNSHVDGRHIFMGPEESMRIQSNLGSDVAMAFDECIKIPSPYAYVKDSCERTYRWLVRCKAALDQYNAEDGAVNPGQVLFGINQGTVFHDLRIDHMKKISELELPGYA
;
A
#
# COMPACT_ATOMS: atom_id res chain seq x y z
N ILE A 1 -7.91 10.53 -12.40
CA ILE A 1 -7.03 9.35 -12.60
C ILE A 1 -6.71 8.78 -11.22
N LEU A 2 -6.90 7.47 -11.05
CA LEU A 2 -6.52 6.74 -9.84
C LEU A 2 -5.36 5.80 -10.19
N THR A 3 -4.31 5.78 -9.37
CA THR A 3 -3.19 4.85 -9.50
C THR A 3 -3.24 3.80 -8.42
N ASP A 4 -3.09 2.53 -8.80
CA ASP A 4 -2.89 1.43 -7.85
C ASP A 4 -1.48 1.48 -7.24
N SER A 5 -1.34 0.96 -6.03
CA SER A 5 -0.08 1.00 -5.26
C SER A 5 0.99 0.06 -5.80
N GLY A 6 0.61 -0.88 -6.67
CA GLY A 6 1.48 -1.93 -7.22
C GLY A 6 1.52 -3.20 -6.37
N GLY A 7 0.92 -3.19 -5.17
CA GLY A 7 0.92 -4.35 -4.26
C GLY A 7 0.33 -5.61 -4.90
N PHE A 8 -0.77 -5.48 -5.66
CA PHE A 8 -1.40 -6.60 -6.36
C PHE A 8 -0.56 -7.14 -7.53
N GLN A 9 0.12 -6.26 -8.27
CA GLN A 9 0.97 -6.65 -9.38
C GLN A 9 2.21 -7.39 -8.88
N ILE A 10 2.82 -6.92 -7.78
CA ILE A 10 3.89 -7.65 -7.09
C ILE A 10 3.37 -9.02 -6.61
N PHE A 11 2.16 -9.06 -6.05
CA PHE A 11 1.55 -10.32 -5.64
C PHE A 11 1.38 -11.32 -6.81
N SER A 12 0.93 -10.84 -7.96
CA SER A 12 0.53 -11.68 -9.09
C SER A 12 1.71 -12.08 -10.00
N LEU A 13 2.73 -11.24 -10.10
CA LEU A 13 3.82 -11.43 -11.07
C LEU A 13 5.12 -11.93 -10.42
N ALA A 14 5.33 -11.65 -9.13
CA ALA A 14 6.53 -12.10 -8.44
C ALA A 14 6.34 -13.50 -7.85
N LYS A 15 6.78 -14.53 -8.60
CA LYS A 15 6.89 -15.91 -8.08
C LYS A 15 7.75 -15.98 -6.81
N LEU A 16 8.79 -15.14 -6.75
CA LEU A 16 9.67 -14.98 -5.60
C LEU A 16 9.52 -13.54 -5.11
N ARG A 17 8.74 -13.38 -4.05
CA ARG A 17 8.69 -12.14 -3.27
C ARG A 17 9.03 -12.42 -1.82
N LYS A 18 9.73 -11.48 -1.20
CA LYS A 18 10.01 -11.48 0.23
C LYS A 18 9.38 -10.25 0.84
N ILE A 19 8.42 -10.48 1.74
CA ILE A 19 7.73 -9.41 2.47
C ILE A 19 8.47 -9.21 3.80
N SER A 20 8.78 -7.96 4.13
CA SER A 20 9.34 -7.56 5.42
C SER A 20 8.54 -6.38 5.99
N GLU A 21 9.00 -5.73 7.04
CA GLU A 21 8.34 -4.53 7.56
C GLU A 21 8.65 -3.30 6.68
N GLU A 22 9.81 -3.29 6.03
CA GLU A 22 10.26 -2.19 5.20
C GLU A 22 9.46 -2.11 3.89
N GLY A 23 9.09 -3.26 3.33
CA GLY A 23 8.35 -3.36 2.07
C GLY A 23 8.43 -4.77 1.47
N VAL A 24 8.44 -4.85 0.15
CA VAL A 24 8.50 -6.10 -0.60
C VAL A 24 9.68 -6.08 -1.55
N GLN A 25 10.49 -7.13 -1.48
CA GLN A 25 11.55 -7.42 -2.46
C GLN A 25 11.05 -8.45 -3.46
N PHE A 26 11.25 -8.22 -4.74
CA PHE A 26 10.85 -9.12 -5.82
C PHE A 26 11.74 -9.00 -7.04
N ASN A 27 11.62 -9.94 -7.97
CA ASN A 27 12.33 -9.87 -9.24
C ASN A 27 11.40 -9.36 -10.35
N SER A 28 11.90 -8.45 -11.16
CA SER A 28 11.27 -8.01 -12.40
C SER A 28 10.99 -9.20 -13.31
N HIS A 29 9.76 -9.31 -13.79
CA HIS A 29 9.38 -10.34 -14.77
C HIS A 29 9.90 -10.04 -16.19
N VAL A 30 10.42 -8.83 -16.43
CA VAL A 30 10.93 -8.41 -17.75
C VAL A 30 12.40 -8.78 -17.93
N ASP A 31 13.22 -8.50 -16.92
CA ASP A 31 14.68 -8.57 -17.01
C ASP A 31 15.35 -9.24 -15.79
N GLY A 32 14.56 -9.73 -14.83
CA GLY A 32 15.07 -10.45 -13.65
C GLY A 32 15.73 -9.57 -12.59
N ARG A 33 15.77 -8.25 -12.76
CA ARG A 33 16.37 -7.34 -11.76
C ARG A 33 15.67 -7.46 -10.41
N HIS A 34 16.46 -7.41 -9.34
CA HIS A 34 15.96 -7.31 -7.98
C HIS A 34 15.44 -5.90 -7.72
N ILE A 35 14.17 -5.79 -7.33
CA ILE A 35 13.46 -4.55 -7.06
C ILE A 35 12.97 -4.58 -5.62
N PHE A 36 13.08 -3.44 -4.95
CA PHE A 36 12.43 -3.17 -3.67
C PHE A 36 11.30 -2.18 -3.91
N MET A 37 10.15 -2.43 -3.27
CA MET A 37 9.04 -1.49 -3.22
C MET A 37 8.46 -1.49 -1.80
N GLY A 38 8.50 -0.33 -1.15
CA GLY A 38 7.84 -0.07 0.12
C GLY A 38 6.81 1.06 -0.01
N PRO A 39 6.22 1.47 1.14
CA PRO A 39 5.29 2.59 1.24
C PRO A 39 5.80 3.87 0.58
N GLU A 40 7.02 4.30 0.90
CA GLU A 40 7.61 5.54 0.42
C GLU A 40 7.93 5.47 -1.08
N GLU A 41 8.46 4.35 -1.57
CA GLU A 41 8.72 4.16 -3.00
C GLU A 41 7.42 4.16 -3.81
N SER A 42 6.37 3.50 -3.32
CA SER A 42 5.05 3.50 -3.99
C SER A 42 4.47 4.91 -4.04
N MET A 43 4.50 5.67 -2.93
CA MET A 43 4.02 7.05 -2.91
C MET A 43 4.85 7.96 -3.82
N ARG A 44 6.17 7.79 -3.88
CA ARG A 44 7.02 8.59 -4.75
C ARG A 44 6.72 8.33 -6.22
N ILE A 45 6.52 7.07 -6.61
CA ILE A 45 6.15 6.70 -7.99
C ILE A 45 4.80 7.33 -8.35
N GLN A 46 3.79 7.19 -7.48
CA GLN A 46 2.45 7.75 -7.73
C GLN A 46 2.44 9.28 -7.76
N SER A 47 3.23 9.93 -6.90
CA SER A 47 3.41 11.39 -6.90
C SER A 47 4.05 11.88 -8.20
N ASN A 48 5.09 11.18 -8.68
CA ASN A 48 5.73 11.50 -9.97
C ASN A 48 4.80 11.27 -11.18
N LEU A 49 3.85 10.33 -11.07
CA LEU A 49 2.80 10.13 -12.07
C LEU A 49 1.70 11.21 -12.01
N GLY A 50 1.57 11.92 -10.88
CA GLY A 50 0.64 13.04 -10.71
C GLY A 50 -0.84 12.64 -10.77
N SER A 51 -1.20 11.43 -10.32
CA SER A 51 -2.61 11.00 -10.28
C SER A 51 -3.43 11.85 -9.31
N ASP A 52 -4.76 11.85 -9.46
CA ASP A 52 -5.64 12.57 -8.54
C ASP A 52 -5.81 11.80 -7.22
N VAL A 53 -5.86 10.46 -7.30
CA VAL A 53 -5.99 9.56 -6.16
C VAL A 53 -4.87 8.53 -6.19
N ALA A 54 -4.05 8.52 -5.15
CA ALA A 54 -3.07 7.49 -4.88
C ALA A 54 -3.66 6.42 -3.95
N MET A 55 -3.46 5.15 -4.29
CA MET A 55 -3.80 4.03 -3.40
C MET A 55 -2.61 3.74 -2.48
N ALA A 56 -2.87 3.55 -1.18
CA ALA A 56 -1.83 3.21 -0.22
C ALA A 56 -1.18 1.85 -0.54
N PHE A 57 0.11 1.73 -0.25
CA PHE A 57 0.81 0.46 -0.34
C PHE A 57 0.32 -0.49 0.75
N ASP A 58 -0.08 -1.70 0.36
CA ASP A 58 -0.66 -2.71 1.23
C ASP A 58 -0.06 -4.10 0.96
N GLU A 59 -0.28 -5.01 1.91
CA GLU A 59 0.05 -6.41 1.69
C GLU A 59 -1.14 -7.14 1.08
N CYS A 60 -1.03 -7.57 -0.19
CA CYS A 60 -2.06 -8.41 -0.80
C CYS A 60 -2.04 -9.83 -0.22
N ILE A 61 -3.05 -10.16 0.57
CA ILE A 61 -3.17 -11.44 1.28
C ILE A 61 -3.79 -12.51 0.37
N LYS A 62 -3.13 -13.67 0.24
CA LYS A 62 -3.67 -14.81 -0.51
C LYS A 62 -4.93 -15.37 0.18
N ILE A 63 -5.93 -15.77 -0.58
CA ILE A 63 -7.08 -16.53 -0.05
C ILE A 63 -6.99 -17.99 -0.55
N PRO A 64 -7.08 -19.01 0.34
CA PRO A 64 -7.14 -18.90 1.80
C PRO A 64 -5.77 -18.59 2.44
N SER A 65 -5.79 -17.93 3.60
CA SER A 65 -4.63 -17.74 4.50
C SER A 65 -5.01 -18.00 5.96
N PRO A 66 -4.07 -18.45 6.82
CA PRO A 66 -4.35 -18.65 8.24
C PRO A 66 -4.76 -17.34 8.93
N TYR A 67 -5.73 -17.41 9.84
CA TYR A 67 -6.24 -16.24 10.57
C TYR A 67 -5.12 -15.39 11.21
N ALA A 68 -4.16 -16.03 11.90
CA ALA A 68 -3.05 -15.33 12.54
C ALA A 68 -2.21 -14.53 11.53
N TYR A 69 -1.93 -15.10 10.36
CA TYR A 69 -1.24 -14.40 9.29
C TYR A 69 -2.04 -13.20 8.78
N VAL A 70 -3.35 -13.37 8.57
CA VAL A 70 -4.21 -12.27 8.12
C VAL A 70 -4.20 -11.13 9.13
N LYS A 71 -4.27 -11.44 10.43
CA LYS A 71 -4.21 -10.44 11.51
C LYS A 71 -2.88 -9.68 11.48
N ASP A 72 -1.76 -10.38 11.40
CA ASP A 72 -0.43 -9.75 11.34
C ASP A 72 -0.24 -8.89 10.08
N SER A 73 -0.83 -9.32 8.97
CA SER A 73 -0.82 -8.61 7.69
C SER A 73 -1.69 -7.34 7.71
N CYS A 74 -2.84 -7.38 8.38
CA CYS A 74 -3.65 -6.18 8.67
C CYS A 74 -2.84 -5.17 9.50
N GLU A 75 -2.14 -5.63 10.53
CA GLU A 75 -1.29 -4.78 11.37
C GLU A 75 -0.13 -4.15 10.58
N ARG A 76 0.50 -4.91 9.68
CA ARG A 76 1.54 -4.39 8.77
C ARG A 76 0.98 -3.35 7.80
N THR A 77 -0.17 -3.66 7.18
CA THR A 77 -0.85 -2.76 6.23
C THR A 77 -1.22 -1.43 6.90
N TYR A 78 -1.68 -1.45 8.16
CA TYR A 78 -1.89 -0.23 8.93
C TYR A 78 -0.60 0.59 9.10
N ARG A 79 0.52 -0.04 9.50
CA ARG A 79 1.81 0.66 9.65
C ARG A 79 2.30 1.23 8.32
N TRP A 80 2.09 0.51 7.22
CA TRP A 80 2.39 0.99 5.87
C TRP A 80 1.49 2.15 5.44
N LEU A 81 0.21 2.13 5.80
CA LEU A 81 -0.71 3.23 5.53
C LEU A 81 -0.28 4.53 6.22
N VAL A 82 0.15 4.45 7.48
CA VAL A 82 0.70 5.61 8.22
C VAL A 82 1.93 6.18 7.50
N ARG A 83 2.83 5.31 7.03
CA ARG A 83 4.00 5.71 6.24
C ARG A 83 3.61 6.32 4.88
N CYS A 84 2.64 5.74 4.19
CA CYS A 84 2.12 6.29 2.92
C CYS A 84 1.57 7.69 3.11
N LYS A 85 0.75 7.91 4.16
CA LYS A 85 0.19 9.21 4.46
C LYS A 85 1.29 10.25 4.69
N ALA A 86 2.25 9.94 5.55
CA ALA A 86 3.37 10.84 5.84
C ALA A 86 4.21 11.15 4.59
N ALA A 87 4.50 10.13 3.76
CA ALA A 87 5.26 10.30 2.54
C ALA A 87 4.51 11.17 1.51
N LEU A 88 3.22 10.93 1.28
CA LEU A 88 2.44 11.73 0.35
C LEU A 88 2.28 13.17 0.83
N ASP A 89 2.02 13.39 2.12
CA ASP A 89 1.95 14.74 2.70
C ASP A 89 3.27 15.51 2.47
N GLN A 90 4.41 14.83 2.65
CA GLN A 90 5.73 15.40 2.36
C GLN A 90 5.88 15.72 0.86
N TYR A 91 5.55 14.78 -0.03
CA TYR A 91 5.80 14.94 -1.47
C TYR A 91 4.89 15.99 -2.10
N ASN A 92 3.65 16.12 -1.62
CA ASN A 92 2.74 17.18 -2.04
C ASN A 92 3.22 18.58 -1.64
N ALA A 93 4.02 18.69 -0.57
CA ALA A 93 4.59 19.94 -0.10
C ALA A 93 5.90 20.35 -0.80
N GLU A 94 6.46 19.50 -1.68
CA GLU A 94 7.67 19.84 -2.44
C GLU A 94 7.36 20.87 -3.53
N ASP A 95 8.24 21.85 -3.73
CA ASP A 95 8.07 22.92 -4.74
C ASP A 95 7.91 22.37 -6.18
N GLY A 96 8.41 21.15 -6.44
CA GLY A 96 8.34 20.46 -7.72
C GLY A 96 7.26 19.37 -7.81
N ALA A 97 6.32 19.32 -6.85
CA ALA A 97 5.25 18.32 -6.86
C ALA A 97 4.45 18.38 -8.16
N VAL A 98 4.36 17.26 -8.88
CA VAL A 98 3.60 17.18 -10.15
C VAL A 98 2.12 17.47 -9.92
N ASN A 99 1.58 16.97 -8.80
CA ASN A 99 0.23 17.28 -8.33
C ASN A 99 0.23 17.46 -6.81
N PRO A 100 0.34 18.69 -6.28
CA PRO A 100 0.30 18.95 -4.83
C PRO A 100 -1.08 18.68 -4.20
N GLY A 101 -2.12 18.44 -5.00
CA GLY A 101 -3.47 18.11 -4.55
C GLY A 101 -3.80 16.62 -4.56
N GLN A 102 -2.82 15.74 -4.82
CA GLN A 102 -3.04 14.29 -4.85
C GLN A 102 -3.53 13.79 -3.49
N VAL A 103 -4.62 13.01 -3.46
CA VAL A 103 -5.20 12.46 -2.23
C VAL A 103 -4.88 10.98 -2.05
N LEU A 104 -4.86 10.51 -0.80
CA LEU A 104 -4.57 9.11 -0.44
C LEU A 104 -5.84 8.34 -0.09
N PHE A 105 -6.02 7.16 -0.67
CA PHE A 105 -7.02 6.19 -0.25
C PHE A 105 -6.37 5.03 0.51
N GLY A 106 -6.90 4.72 1.70
CA GLY A 106 -6.49 3.55 2.48
C GLY A 106 -7.17 2.27 2.01
N ILE A 107 -6.58 1.11 2.31
CA ILE A 107 -7.11 -0.21 1.89
C ILE A 107 -7.48 -1.03 3.12
N ASN A 108 -8.74 -1.45 3.23
CA ASN A 108 -9.20 -2.30 4.33
C ASN A 108 -8.87 -3.77 4.09
N GLN A 109 -8.00 -4.34 4.92
CA GLN A 109 -7.65 -5.75 4.93
C GLN A 109 -8.53 -6.59 5.86
N GLY A 110 -8.30 -7.91 5.88
CA GLY A 110 -9.03 -8.86 6.72
C GLY A 110 -9.55 -10.09 5.96
N THR A 111 -9.38 -10.13 4.64
CA THR A 111 -9.82 -11.24 3.77
C THR A 111 -11.30 -11.61 3.98
N VAL A 112 -11.58 -12.88 4.31
CA VAL A 112 -12.90 -13.45 4.60
C VAL A 112 -13.28 -13.37 6.08
N PHE A 113 -12.37 -12.90 6.95
CA PHE A 113 -12.59 -12.81 8.40
C PHE A 113 -13.27 -11.49 8.75
N HIS A 114 -14.55 -11.58 9.11
CA HIS A 114 -15.42 -10.42 9.34
C HIS A 114 -14.96 -9.56 10.53
N ASP A 115 -14.49 -10.18 11.59
CA ASP A 115 -13.91 -9.51 12.75
C ASP A 115 -12.66 -8.70 12.37
N LEU A 116 -11.73 -9.30 11.61
CA LEU A 116 -10.53 -8.60 11.15
C LEU A 116 -10.87 -7.43 10.21
N ARG A 117 -11.87 -7.59 9.33
CA ARG A 117 -12.35 -6.51 8.45
C ARG A 117 -12.91 -5.32 9.23
N ILE A 118 -13.63 -5.58 10.32
CA ILE A 118 -14.19 -4.53 11.17
C ILE A 118 -13.09 -3.84 11.97
N ASP A 119 -12.23 -4.62 12.61
CA ASP A 119 -11.18 -4.08 13.49
C ASP A 119 -10.17 -3.27 12.70
N HIS A 120 -9.76 -3.77 11.52
CA HIS A 120 -8.85 -3.03 10.65
C HIS A 120 -9.50 -1.74 10.11
N MET A 121 -10.79 -1.77 9.72
CA MET A 121 -11.49 -0.57 9.27
C MET A 121 -11.58 0.51 10.37
N LYS A 122 -11.97 0.12 11.59
CA LYS A 122 -12.01 1.05 12.74
C LYS A 122 -10.66 1.73 12.92
N LYS A 123 -9.58 0.95 12.86
CA LYS A 123 -8.22 1.45 13.03
C LYS A 123 -7.78 2.43 11.93
N ILE A 124 -7.99 2.09 10.66
CA ILE A 124 -7.59 2.99 9.56
C ILE A 124 -8.50 4.23 9.45
N SER A 125 -9.73 4.17 9.96
CA SER A 125 -10.65 5.31 9.97
C SER A 125 -10.16 6.47 10.85
N GLU A 126 -9.36 6.17 11.88
CA GLU A 126 -8.73 7.17 12.75
C GLU A 126 -7.72 8.07 12.01
N LEU A 127 -7.28 7.68 10.81
CA LEU A 127 -6.38 8.46 9.97
C LEU A 127 -7.09 9.53 9.12
N GLU A 128 -8.43 9.56 9.14
CA GLU A 128 -9.28 10.56 8.47
C GLU A 128 -8.89 10.80 6.99
N LEU A 129 -8.70 9.72 6.23
CA LEU A 129 -8.31 9.80 4.84
C LEU A 129 -9.49 10.22 3.95
N PRO A 130 -9.23 10.88 2.81
CA PRO A 130 -10.26 11.23 1.83
C PRO A 130 -11.05 10.04 1.26
N GLY A 131 -10.56 8.82 1.38
CA GLY A 131 -11.29 7.61 1.00
C GLY A 131 -10.68 6.31 1.50
N TYR A 132 -11.49 5.25 1.41
CA TYR A 132 -11.16 3.89 1.85
C TYR A 132 -11.70 2.87 0.84
N ALA A 133 -10.87 1.91 0.46
CA ALA A 133 -11.20 0.79 -0.42
C ALA A 133 -11.36 -0.54 0.34
#